data_AF-A0A7Y5DZB6-F1
#
_entry.id   AF-A0A7Y5DZB6-F1
#
_cell.length_a   1.000
_cell.length_b   1.000
_cell.length_c   1.000
_cell.angle_alpha   90.00
_cell.angle_beta   90.00
_cell.angle_gamma   90.00
#
_symmetry.space_group_name_H-M   'P 1'
#
loop_
_entity.id
_entity.type
_entity.pdbx_description
1 polymer ?
#
loop_
_entity_poly.entity_id
_entity_poly.type
_entity_poly.pdbx_seq_one_letter_code
_entity_poly.pdbx_strand_id
1 'polypeptide(L)'
;MVHKMPEPTAGAKVNERWKMLAAHLSTLSWAGAIRLKSEGLLREFFSHAPTEGRAELFEHTGRAMWKSDKVPADIAANIQELWTRRAAEHESMSVDQRRHEQVAFGWYVVDGKLPREWLLKHLRAVLEAGALVAGGSFILKRLAGWAGQDAHEIALCVRRILENDENGSYAYVWREELRAVLVAIRPGDPVGVSAIVNDLGKRGIHDFRDLS
;
A
#
# COMPACT_ATOMS: atom_id res chain seq x y z
N MET A 1 13.72 36.88 12.10
CA MET A 1 14.90 36.03 11.85
C MET A 1 14.41 34.81 11.09
N VAL A 2 14.63 34.76 9.77
CA VAL A 2 14.12 33.64 8.93
C VAL A 2 15.05 32.46 9.13
N HIS A 3 14.55 31.38 9.72
CA HIS A 3 15.30 30.16 9.95
C HIS A 3 15.56 29.51 8.59
N LYS A 4 16.76 29.72 8.04
CA LYS A 4 17.17 29.15 6.74
C LYS A 4 17.31 27.64 6.95
N MET A 5 16.44 26.85 6.33
CA MET A 5 16.57 25.39 6.35
C MET A 5 17.93 24.99 5.79
N PRO A 6 18.61 23.99 6.38
CA PRO A 6 19.90 23.53 5.90
C PRO A 6 19.79 23.02 4.46
N GLU A 7 20.82 23.28 3.65
CA GLU A 7 20.84 22.77 2.29
C GLU A 7 20.85 21.24 2.26
N PRO A 8 20.08 20.61 1.37
CA PRO A 8 20.07 19.16 1.24
C PRO A 8 21.44 18.64 0.81
N THR A 9 21.85 17.53 1.43
CA THR A 9 23.12 16.84 1.12
C THR A 9 23.14 16.33 -0.33
N ALA A 10 24.33 16.03 -0.86
CA ALA A 10 24.48 15.50 -2.21
C ALA A 10 23.67 14.20 -2.44
N GLY A 11 23.60 13.31 -1.43
CA GLY A 11 22.77 12.11 -1.47
C GLY A 11 21.27 12.42 -1.53
N ALA A 12 20.79 13.39 -0.74
CA ALA A 12 19.40 13.84 -0.80
C ALA A 12 19.05 14.44 -2.18
N LYS A 13 19.96 15.19 -2.80
CA LYS A 13 19.80 15.74 -4.16
C LYS A 13 19.74 14.64 -5.23
N VAL A 14 20.50 13.54 -5.08
CA VAL A 14 20.43 12.38 -6.01
C VAL A 14 19.10 11.65 -5.88
N ASN A 15 18.63 11.40 -4.65
CA ASN A 15 17.34 10.76 -4.41
C ASN A 15 16.19 11.59 -4.99
N GLU A 16 16.25 12.92 -4.86
CA GLU A 16 15.22 13.81 -5.43
C GLU A 16 15.14 13.71 -6.95
N ARG A 17 16.28 13.66 -7.65
CA ARG A 17 16.29 13.49 -9.12
C ARG A 17 15.63 12.19 -9.56
N TRP A 18 15.87 11.10 -8.83
CA TRP A 18 15.22 9.82 -9.11
C TRP A 18 13.71 9.86 -8.87
N LYS A 19 13.26 10.54 -7.82
CA LYS A 19 11.84 10.77 -7.57
C LYS A 19 11.19 11.61 -8.65
N MET A 20 11.84 12.69 -9.11
CA MET A 20 11.36 13.50 -10.22
C MET A 20 11.28 12.70 -11.53
N LEU A 21 12.29 11.88 -11.82
CA LEU A 21 12.27 10.97 -12.98
C LEU A 21 11.12 9.97 -12.86
N ALA A 22 10.93 9.35 -11.70
CA ALA A 22 9.83 8.42 -11.45
C ALA A 22 8.46 9.07 -11.69
N ALA A 23 8.24 10.25 -11.12
CA ALA A 23 7.02 11.04 -11.34
C ALA A 23 6.81 11.37 -12.84
N HIS A 24 7.87 11.72 -13.55
CA HIS A 24 7.81 12.01 -14.97
C HIS A 24 7.46 10.77 -15.81
N LEU A 25 8.08 9.62 -15.53
CA LEU A 25 7.77 8.34 -16.19
C LEU A 25 6.32 7.92 -15.95
N SER A 26 5.83 8.06 -14.71
CA SER A 26 4.43 7.82 -14.36
C SER A 26 3.49 8.72 -15.17
N THR A 27 3.81 10.02 -15.25
CA THR A 27 3.03 11.01 -16.02
C THR A 27 3.01 10.69 -17.52
N LEU A 28 4.16 10.37 -18.11
CA LEU A 28 4.25 10.00 -19.53
C LEU A 28 3.44 8.75 -19.84
N SER A 29 3.42 7.77 -18.93
CA SER A 29 2.60 6.60 -19.13
C SER A 29 1.12 6.89 -19.01
N TRP A 30 0.73 7.73 -18.06
CA TRP A 30 -0.65 8.16 -17.92
C TRP A 30 -1.15 8.90 -19.17
N ALA A 31 -0.27 9.68 -19.81
CA ALA A 31 -0.52 10.34 -21.09
C ALA A 31 -0.44 9.40 -22.31
N GLY A 32 -0.12 8.11 -22.12
CA GLY A 32 0.02 7.13 -23.20
C GLY A 32 1.28 7.28 -24.06
N ALA A 33 2.21 8.16 -23.68
CA ALA A 33 3.45 8.40 -24.41
C ALA A 33 4.47 7.27 -24.24
N ILE A 34 4.42 6.58 -23.09
CA ILE A 34 5.16 5.34 -22.84
C ILE A 34 4.20 4.29 -22.28
N ARG A 35 4.60 3.02 -22.33
CA ARG A 35 3.87 1.95 -21.63
C ARG A 35 4.56 1.67 -20.29
N LEU A 36 3.81 1.63 -19.20
CA LEU A 36 4.29 1.05 -17.92
C LEU A 36 4.40 -0.48 -18.04
N LYS A 37 5.33 -0.97 -18.86
CA LYS A 37 5.71 -2.39 -18.91
C LYS A 37 7.12 -2.52 -18.35
N SER A 38 7.46 -3.66 -17.79
CA SER A 38 8.79 -3.90 -17.18
C SER A 38 9.94 -3.99 -18.19
N GLU A 39 9.77 -3.48 -19.40
CA GLU A 39 10.70 -3.60 -20.53
C GLU A 39 11.18 -2.21 -20.95
N GLY A 40 12.26 -2.16 -21.74
CA GLY A 40 12.81 -0.91 -22.25
C GLY A 40 13.16 0.08 -21.12
N LEU A 41 12.68 1.33 -21.25
CA LEU A 41 13.03 2.43 -20.34
C LEU A 41 12.74 2.14 -18.87
N LEU A 42 11.63 1.45 -18.56
CA LEU A 42 11.32 1.12 -17.19
C LEU A 42 12.24 0.04 -16.63
N ARG A 43 12.64 -0.95 -17.43
CA ARG A 43 13.63 -1.93 -17.00
C ARG A 43 14.92 -1.23 -16.57
N GLU A 44 15.44 -0.35 -17.42
CA GLU A 44 16.65 0.42 -17.12
C GLU A 44 16.46 1.31 -15.89
N PHE A 45 15.29 1.93 -15.74
CA PHE A 45 14.95 2.68 -14.53
C PHE A 45 15.04 1.79 -13.28
N PHE A 46 14.40 0.62 -13.26
CA PHE A 46 14.41 -0.29 -12.11
C PHE A 46 15.80 -0.86 -11.81
N SER A 47 16.65 -1.06 -12.83
CA SER A 47 18.03 -1.52 -12.67
C SER A 47 18.97 -0.48 -12.04
N HIS A 48 18.67 0.81 -12.16
CA HIS A 48 19.55 1.90 -11.71
C HIS A 48 18.98 2.75 -10.58
N ALA A 49 17.66 2.85 -10.47
CA ALA A 49 17.02 3.71 -9.49
C ALA A 49 17.24 3.17 -8.07
N PRO A 50 17.55 4.04 -7.10
CA PRO A 50 17.52 3.68 -5.68
C PRO A 50 16.09 3.38 -5.25
N THR A 51 15.95 2.74 -4.08
CA THR A 51 14.67 2.29 -3.55
C THR A 51 13.62 3.40 -3.49
N GLU A 52 14.04 4.61 -3.12
CA GLU A 52 13.17 5.78 -3.02
C GLU A 52 12.61 6.22 -4.37
N GLY A 53 13.40 6.11 -5.44
CA GLY A 53 12.92 6.38 -6.80
C GLY A 53 11.92 5.33 -7.27
N ARG A 54 12.20 4.05 -6.98
CA ARG A 54 11.30 2.94 -7.34
C ARG A 54 9.97 3.02 -6.59
N ALA A 55 10.01 3.32 -5.29
CA ALA A 55 8.83 3.55 -4.47
C ALA A 55 8.00 4.73 -4.99
N GLU A 56 8.65 5.85 -5.35
CA GLU A 56 7.97 7.04 -5.88
C GLU A 56 7.23 6.75 -7.19
N LEU A 57 7.74 5.87 -8.06
CA LEU A 57 7.03 5.51 -9.30
C LEU A 57 5.66 4.92 -8.99
N PHE A 58 5.60 3.96 -8.05
CA PHE A 58 4.34 3.34 -7.65
C PHE A 58 3.46 4.31 -6.86
N GLU A 59 4.04 5.11 -5.97
CA GLU A 59 3.28 6.06 -5.17
C GLU A 59 2.64 7.14 -6.05
N HIS A 60 3.41 7.72 -6.98
CA HIS A 60 2.92 8.72 -7.91
C HIS A 60 1.80 8.17 -8.79
N THR A 61 1.97 6.95 -9.31
CA THR A 61 0.96 6.29 -10.13
C THR A 61 -0.32 6.03 -9.33
N GLY A 62 -0.22 5.49 -8.11
CA GLY A 62 -1.38 5.26 -7.25
C GLY A 62 -2.11 6.55 -6.87
N ARG A 63 -1.39 7.64 -6.57
CA ARG A 63 -2.00 8.95 -6.30
C ARG A 63 -2.66 9.56 -7.55
N ALA A 64 -2.07 9.37 -8.73
CA ALA A 64 -2.66 9.82 -9.99
C ALA A 64 -3.97 9.08 -10.27
N MET A 65 -4.01 7.76 -10.05
CA MET A 65 -5.23 6.96 -10.13
C MET A 65 -6.30 7.46 -9.16
N TRP A 66 -5.92 7.66 -7.89
CA TRP A 66 -6.85 8.14 -6.85
C TRP A 66 -7.50 9.48 -7.21
N LYS A 67 -6.76 10.39 -7.85
CA LYS A 67 -7.25 11.70 -8.30
C LYS A 67 -8.06 11.66 -9.60
N SER A 68 -7.97 10.57 -10.37
CA SER A 68 -8.69 10.44 -11.64
C SER A 68 -10.13 9.94 -11.40
N ASP A 69 -11.07 10.31 -12.27
CA ASP A 69 -12.43 9.75 -12.20
C ASP A 69 -12.48 8.31 -12.73
N LYS A 70 -11.70 8.03 -13.78
CA LYS A 70 -11.61 6.73 -14.45
C LYS A 70 -10.17 6.42 -14.83
N VAL A 71 -9.82 5.14 -14.74
CA VAL A 71 -8.55 4.60 -15.22
C VAL A 71 -8.82 3.85 -16.52
N PRO A 72 -8.20 4.21 -17.65
CA PRO A 72 -8.30 3.45 -18.89
C PRO A 72 -7.88 1.99 -18.70
N ALA A 73 -8.56 1.05 -19.35
CA ALA A 73 -8.35 -0.39 -19.13
C ALA A 73 -6.93 -0.86 -19.49
N ASP A 74 -6.32 -0.26 -20.51
CA ASP A 74 -4.94 -0.50 -20.91
C ASP A 74 -3.94 0.00 -19.87
N ILE A 75 -4.20 1.16 -19.25
CA ILE A 75 -3.40 1.70 -18.15
C ILE A 75 -3.51 0.80 -16.91
N ALA A 76 -4.74 0.38 -16.54
CA ALA A 76 -4.95 -0.56 -15.45
C ALA A 76 -4.18 -1.87 -15.67
N ALA A 77 -4.27 -2.45 -16.88
CA ALA A 77 -3.55 -3.67 -17.24
C ALA A 77 -2.02 -3.50 -17.17
N ASN A 78 -1.49 -2.37 -17.65
CA ASN A 78 -0.05 -2.08 -17.58
C ASN A 78 0.43 -1.96 -16.12
N ILE A 79 -0.34 -1.29 -15.25
CA ILE A 79 -0.01 -1.15 -13.83
C ILE A 79 -0.01 -2.52 -13.14
N GLN A 80 -1.02 -3.36 -13.42
CA GLN A 80 -1.08 -4.71 -12.88
C GLN A 80 0.11 -5.56 -13.35
N GLU A 81 0.43 -5.53 -14.65
CA GLU A 81 1.57 -6.25 -15.21
C GLU A 81 2.89 -5.80 -14.58
N LEU A 82 3.11 -4.48 -14.48
CA LEU A 82 4.32 -3.93 -13.89
C LEU A 82 4.48 -4.35 -12.44
N TRP A 83 3.41 -4.21 -11.64
CA TRP A 83 3.42 -4.60 -10.23
C TRP A 83 3.67 -6.09 -10.05
N THR A 84 2.95 -6.95 -10.79
CA THR A 84 3.09 -8.40 -10.68
C THR A 84 4.50 -8.86 -11.06
N ARG A 85 5.11 -8.29 -12.11
CA ARG A 85 6.49 -8.61 -12.46
C ARG A 85 7.47 -8.12 -11.39
N ARG A 86 7.30 -6.88 -10.92
CA ARG A 86 8.18 -6.31 -9.90
C ARG A 86 8.12 -7.08 -8.57
N ALA A 87 6.92 -7.56 -8.20
CA ALA A 87 6.74 -8.39 -7.03
C ALA A 87 7.55 -9.70 -7.06
N ALA A 88 7.82 -10.26 -8.24
CA ALA A 88 8.68 -11.45 -8.37
C ALA A 88 10.15 -11.15 -8.06
N GLU A 89 10.60 -9.91 -8.28
CA GLU A 89 11.97 -9.49 -8.00
C GLU A 89 12.20 -9.15 -6.51
N HIS A 90 11.13 -8.88 -5.77
CA HIS A 90 11.19 -8.51 -4.35
C HIS A 90 11.85 -9.57 -3.45
N GLU A 91 11.75 -10.85 -3.81
CA GLU A 91 12.39 -11.94 -3.05
C GLU A 91 13.92 -11.80 -3.00
N SER A 92 14.51 -11.24 -4.05
CA SER A 92 15.96 -10.98 -4.14
C SER A 92 16.41 -9.71 -3.41
N MET A 93 15.48 -8.88 -2.96
CA MET A 93 15.75 -7.61 -2.28
C MET A 93 15.87 -7.79 -0.76
N SER A 94 16.64 -6.90 -0.11
CA SER A 94 16.65 -6.84 1.35
C SER A 94 15.25 -6.50 1.88
N VAL A 95 14.96 -6.93 3.11
CA VAL A 95 13.65 -6.71 3.75
C VAL A 95 13.31 -5.22 3.78
N ASP A 96 14.25 -4.36 4.13
CA ASP A 96 14.03 -2.91 4.20
C ASP A 96 13.74 -2.32 2.83
N GLN A 97 14.51 -2.69 1.80
CA GLN A 97 14.28 -2.20 0.44
C GLN A 97 12.91 -2.61 -0.08
N ARG A 98 12.55 -3.88 0.16
CA ARG A 98 11.27 -4.46 -0.24
C ARG A 98 10.11 -3.74 0.43
N ARG A 99 10.15 -3.57 1.76
CA ARG A 99 9.11 -2.88 2.53
C ARG A 99 8.91 -1.45 2.03
N HIS A 100 10.00 -0.73 1.82
CA HIS A 100 9.96 0.66 1.39
C HIS A 100 9.31 0.82 0.00
N GLU A 101 9.60 -0.09 -0.93
CA GLU A 101 8.97 -0.09 -2.26
C GLU A 101 7.49 -0.51 -2.19
N GLN A 102 7.17 -1.49 -1.35
CA GLN A 102 5.83 -2.05 -1.22
C GLN A 102 4.82 -1.16 -0.49
N VAL A 103 5.28 -0.23 0.36
CA VAL A 103 4.40 0.73 1.09
C VAL A 103 3.45 1.46 0.13
N ALA A 104 3.94 1.82 -1.06
CA ALA A 104 3.16 2.51 -2.08
C ALA A 104 1.92 1.73 -2.56
N PHE A 105 1.87 0.41 -2.35
CA PHE A 105 0.74 -0.41 -2.79
C PHE A 105 -0.59 0.04 -2.20
N GLY A 106 -0.55 0.63 -1.00
CA GLY A 106 -1.73 1.11 -0.30
C GLY A 106 -2.57 2.09 -1.13
N TRP A 107 -1.94 2.91 -1.97
CA TRP A 107 -2.66 3.86 -2.84
C TRP A 107 -3.57 3.17 -3.87
N TYR A 108 -3.17 2.01 -4.41
CA TYR A 108 -4.01 1.27 -5.35
C TYR A 108 -5.23 0.64 -4.68
N VAL A 109 -5.06 0.21 -3.42
CA VAL A 109 -6.17 -0.32 -2.61
C VAL A 109 -7.15 0.79 -2.26
N VAL A 110 -6.64 1.94 -1.80
CA VAL A 110 -7.47 3.11 -1.46
C VAL A 110 -8.29 3.56 -2.65
N ASP A 111 -7.69 3.59 -3.84
CA ASP A 111 -8.36 3.96 -5.08
C ASP A 111 -9.47 2.96 -5.48
N GLY A 112 -9.16 1.66 -5.47
CA GLY A 112 -10.12 0.59 -5.72
C GLY A 112 -10.61 0.48 -7.17
N LYS A 113 -9.95 1.12 -8.14
CA LYS A 113 -10.31 1.02 -9.57
C LYS A 113 -9.69 -0.20 -10.28
N LEU A 114 -8.81 -0.95 -9.60
CA LEU A 114 -8.30 -2.24 -10.07
C LEU A 114 -9.20 -3.38 -9.58
N PRO A 115 -9.14 -4.57 -10.22
CA PRO A 115 -9.93 -5.73 -9.80
C PRO A 115 -9.71 -6.06 -8.33
N ARG A 116 -10.81 -6.20 -7.57
CA ARG A 116 -10.77 -6.45 -6.12
C ARG A 116 -9.90 -7.64 -5.74
N GLU A 117 -10.10 -8.78 -6.40
CA GLU A 117 -9.36 -10.01 -6.13
C GLU A 117 -7.84 -9.82 -6.31
N TRP A 118 -7.45 -9.06 -7.33
CA TRP A 118 -6.05 -8.71 -7.57
C TRP A 118 -5.50 -7.80 -6.46
N LEU A 119 -6.26 -6.77 -6.07
CA LEU A 119 -5.88 -5.87 -4.98
C LEU A 119 -5.72 -6.61 -3.66
N LEU A 120 -6.67 -7.47 -3.31
CA LEU A 120 -6.65 -8.21 -2.04
C LEU A 120 -5.49 -9.21 -1.99
N LYS A 121 -5.27 -9.96 -3.08
CA LYS A 121 -4.13 -10.89 -3.21
C LYS A 121 -2.79 -10.17 -2.98
N HIS A 122 -2.58 -9.05 -3.67
CA HIS A 122 -1.31 -8.33 -3.58
C HIS A 122 -1.17 -7.55 -2.27
N LEU A 123 -2.27 -7.04 -1.69
CA LEU A 123 -2.26 -6.41 -0.37
C LEU A 123 -1.82 -7.43 0.69
N ARG A 124 -2.39 -8.64 0.66
CA ARG A 124 -1.99 -9.71 1.58
C ARG A 124 -0.49 -10.02 1.46
N ALA A 125 0.02 -10.19 0.24
CA ALA A 125 1.45 -10.47 0.02
C ALA A 125 2.37 -9.33 0.53
N VAL A 126 1.95 -8.08 0.34
CA VAL A 126 2.67 -6.89 0.85
C VAL A 126 2.68 -6.86 2.37
N LEU A 127 1.54 -7.13 3.00
CA LEU A 127 1.41 -7.16 4.46
C LEU A 127 2.17 -8.33 5.09
N GLU A 128 2.16 -9.51 4.47
CA GLU A 128 2.94 -10.69 4.91
C GLU A 128 4.45 -10.46 4.82
N ALA A 129 4.90 -9.61 3.89
CA ALA A 129 6.30 -9.17 3.82
C ALA A 129 6.68 -8.15 4.92
N GLY A 130 5.73 -7.75 5.77
CA GLY A 130 5.95 -6.83 6.88
C GLY A 130 5.91 -5.36 6.47
N ALA A 131 5.38 -5.02 5.30
CA ALA A 131 5.24 -3.63 4.88
C ALA A 131 4.07 -2.94 5.58
N LEU A 132 4.26 -1.66 5.90
CA LEU A 132 3.22 -0.79 6.43
C LEU A 132 2.66 0.05 5.28
N VAL A 133 1.52 -0.37 4.75
CA VAL A 133 0.93 0.24 3.55
C VAL A 133 0.49 1.69 3.78
N ALA A 134 0.73 2.54 2.78
CA ALA A 134 0.30 3.94 2.80
C ALA A 134 -1.24 4.07 2.80
N GLY A 135 -1.76 5.11 3.45
CA GLY A 135 -3.21 5.39 3.44
C GLY A 135 -4.05 4.54 4.39
N GLY A 136 -3.48 4.10 5.52
CA GLY A 136 -4.07 3.05 6.37
C GLY A 136 -5.54 3.22 6.78
N SER A 137 -6.00 4.38 7.28
CA SER A 137 -7.44 4.55 7.61
C SER A 137 -8.36 4.40 6.38
N PHE A 138 -7.91 4.86 5.21
CA PHE A 138 -8.64 4.68 3.96
C PHE A 138 -8.64 3.20 3.49
N ILE A 139 -7.56 2.47 3.76
CA ILE A 139 -7.51 1.02 3.51
C ILE A 139 -8.53 0.31 4.40
N LEU A 140 -8.60 0.60 5.70
CA LEU A 140 -9.58 -0.02 6.59
C LEU A 140 -11.02 0.25 6.13
N LYS A 141 -11.33 1.48 5.69
CA LYS A 141 -12.64 1.81 5.08
C LYS A 141 -12.92 0.98 3.83
N ARG A 142 -11.92 0.83 2.95
CA ARG A 142 -12.05 0.03 1.72
C ARG A 142 -12.30 -1.44 2.05
N LEU A 143 -11.53 -2.00 2.97
CA LEU A 143 -11.66 -3.38 3.43
C LEU A 143 -13.03 -3.64 4.06
N ALA A 144 -13.57 -2.70 4.84
CA ALA A 144 -14.92 -2.82 5.38
C ALA A 144 -15.97 -2.97 4.26
N GLY A 145 -15.82 -2.22 3.17
CA GLY A 145 -16.69 -2.32 1.99
C GLY A 145 -16.59 -3.64 1.22
N TRP A 146 -15.52 -4.42 1.43
CA TRP A 146 -15.31 -5.73 0.79
C TRP A 146 -15.65 -6.92 1.71
N ALA A 147 -15.87 -6.67 3.00
CA ALA A 147 -16.03 -7.71 4.02
C ALA A 147 -17.18 -8.68 3.73
N GLY A 148 -18.25 -8.23 3.06
CA GLY A 148 -19.38 -9.09 2.71
C GLY A 148 -19.06 -10.23 1.74
N GLN A 149 -17.92 -10.19 1.04
CA GLN A 149 -17.51 -11.22 0.09
C GLN A 149 -16.23 -11.96 0.52
N ASP A 150 -15.34 -11.27 1.22
CA ASP A 150 -13.99 -11.78 1.51
C ASP A 150 -13.64 -11.67 3.01
N ALA A 151 -14.61 -11.84 3.91
CA ALA A 151 -14.50 -11.58 5.35
C ALA A 151 -13.21 -12.17 5.98
N HIS A 152 -12.93 -13.44 5.71
CA HIS A 152 -11.76 -14.12 6.25
C HIS A 152 -10.43 -13.51 5.77
N GLU A 153 -10.29 -13.31 4.46
CA GLU A 153 -9.09 -12.70 3.87
C GLU A 153 -8.88 -11.27 4.37
N ILE A 154 -9.97 -10.55 4.59
CA ILE A 154 -9.92 -9.19 5.13
C ILE A 154 -9.52 -9.21 6.61
N ALA A 155 -10.00 -10.16 7.41
CA ALA A 155 -9.55 -10.35 8.79
C ALA A 155 -8.03 -10.58 8.86
N LEU A 156 -7.50 -11.42 7.97
CA LEU A 156 -6.05 -11.66 7.86
C LEU A 156 -5.29 -10.37 7.52
N CYS A 157 -5.79 -9.58 6.57
CA CYS A 157 -5.18 -8.30 6.22
C CYS A 157 -5.20 -7.31 7.39
N VAL A 158 -6.34 -7.13 8.07
CA VAL A 158 -6.46 -6.23 9.23
C VAL A 158 -5.49 -6.66 10.34
N ARG A 159 -5.43 -7.96 10.64
CA ARG A 159 -4.49 -8.49 11.62
C ARG A 159 -3.03 -8.16 11.26
N ARG A 160 -2.63 -8.36 10.00
CA ARG A 160 -1.27 -8.04 9.55
C ARG A 160 -0.96 -6.54 9.59
N ILE A 161 -1.93 -5.67 9.28
CA ILE A 161 -1.76 -4.22 9.42
C ILE A 161 -1.41 -3.87 10.88
N LEU A 162 -2.11 -4.47 11.84
CA LEU A 162 -1.87 -4.24 13.27
C LEU A 162 -0.57 -4.88 13.78
N GLU A 163 -0.13 -5.99 13.19
CA GLU A 163 1.15 -6.63 13.52
C GLU A 163 2.34 -5.84 12.96
N ASN A 164 2.21 -5.23 11.77
CA ASN A 164 3.27 -4.44 11.14
C ASN A 164 3.42 -3.03 11.75
N ASP A 165 2.45 -2.57 12.56
CA ASP A 165 2.54 -1.32 13.32
C ASP A 165 3.35 -1.53 14.60
N GLU A 166 4.67 -1.41 14.49
CA GLU A 166 5.64 -1.69 15.56
C GLU A 166 5.38 -0.87 16.84
N ASN A 167 4.85 0.35 16.71
CA ASN A 167 4.57 1.23 17.85
C ASN A 167 3.14 1.09 18.39
N GLY A 168 2.30 0.25 17.77
CA GLY A 168 0.91 0.03 18.17
C GLY A 168 0.00 1.26 18.10
N SER A 169 0.43 2.30 17.37
CA SER A 169 -0.28 3.58 17.28
C SER A 169 -1.58 3.52 16.48
N TYR A 170 -1.67 2.65 15.48
CA TYR A 170 -2.76 2.61 14.50
C TYR A 170 -4.09 2.20 15.10
N ALA A 171 -4.07 1.28 16.07
CA ALA A 171 -5.28 0.88 16.77
C ALA A 171 -5.90 2.04 17.59
N TYR A 172 -5.09 3.02 18.00
CA TYR A 172 -5.57 4.24 18.65
C TYR A 172 -6.00 5.29 17.62
N VAL A 173 -5.15 5.56 16.62
CA VAL A 173 -5.37 6.64 15.64
C VAL A 173 -6.55 6.35 14.71
N TRP A 174 -6.76 5.08 14.33
CA TRP A 174 -7.82 4.67 13.39
C TRP A 174 -8.89 3.84 14.09
N ARG A 175 -9.17 4.16 15.36
CA ARG A 175 -10.11 3.41 16.20
C ARG A 175 -11.47 3.22 15.52
N GLU A 176 -12.04 4.28 14.95
CA GLU A 176 -13.35 4.25 14.31
C GLU A 176 -13.34 3.37 13.05
N GLU A 177 -12.34 3.53 12.19
CA GLU A 177 -12.20 2.71 10.99
C GLU A 177 -11.92 1.24 11.30
N LEU A 178 -11.10 0.97 12.31
CA LEU A 178 -10.81 -0.38 12.79
C LEU A 178 -12.08 -1.03 13.34
N ARG A 179 -12.88 -0.29 14.11
CA ARG A 179 -14.17 -0.79 14.60
C ARG A 179 -15.12 -1.10 13.46
N ALA A 180 -15.24 -0.20 12.49
CA ALA A 180 -16.11 -0.36 11.34
C ALA A 180 -15.75 -1.60 10.51
N VAL A 181 -14.46 -1.85 10.25
CA VAL A 181 -14.04 -3.04 9.50
C VAL A 181 -14.27 -4.32 10.30
N LEU A 182 -14.01 -4.34 11.61
CA LEU A 182 -14.27 -5.52 12.45
C LEU A 182 -15.76 -5.86 12.52
N VAL A 183 -16.63 -4.86 12.64
CA VAL A 183 -18.09 -5.05 12.56
C VAL A 183 -18.50 -5.63 11.21
N ALA A 184 -17.91 -5.15 10.11
CA ALA A 184 -18.21 -5.63 8.77
C ALA A 184 -17.73 -7.07 8.52
N ILE A 185 -16.59 -7.48 9.10
CA ILE A 185 -16.05 -8.84 9.01
C ILE A 185 -16.90 -9.84 9.82
N ARG A 186 -17.36 -9.44 11.01
CA ARG A 186 -17.93 -10.34 12.04
C ARG A 186 -18.99 -11.32 11.53
N PRO A 187 -19.95 -10.95 10.66
CA PRO A 187 -20.95 -11.90 10.16
C PRO A 187 -20.36 -13.06 9.33
N GLY A 188 -19.24 -12.82 8.64
CA GLY A 188 -18.58 -13.81 7.76
C GLY A 188 -17.36 -14.48 8.38
N ASP A 189 -16.71 -13.85 9.36
CA ASP A 189 -15.58 -14.43 10.10
C ASP A 189 -15.56 -13.98 11.58
N PRO A 190 -16.49 -14.47 12.43
CA PRO A 190 -16.52 -14.10 13.83
C PRO A 190 -15.26 -14.56 14.58
N VAL A 191 -14.69 -15.71 14.21
CA VAL A 191 -13.46 -16.25 14.84
C VAL A 191 -12.27 -15.35 14.56
N GLY A 192 -12.11 -14.88 13.32
CA GLY A 192 -11.07 -13.91 12.95
C GLY A 192 -11.20 -12.59 13.72
N VAL A 193 -12.42 -12.08 13.89
CA VAL A 193 -12.68 -10.88 14.71
C VAL A 193 -12.30 -11.11 16.17
N SER A 194 -12.75 -12.20 16.79
CA SER A 194 -12.42 -12.50 18.20
C SER A 194 -10.89 -12.65 18.39
N ALA A 195 -10.17 -13.23 17.42
CA ALA A 195 -8.71 -13.31 17.48
C ALA A 195 -8.05 -11.92 17.47
N ILE A 196 -8.48 -11.02 16.57
CA ILE A 196 -7.96 -9.65 16.52
C ILE A 196 -8.28 -8.88 17.81
N VAL A 197 -9.51 -8.99 18.32
CA VAL A 197 -9.93 -8.33 19.57
C VAL A 197 -9.11 -8.84 20.76
N ASN A 198 -8.86 -10.15 20.83
CA ASN A 198 -8.02 -10.73 21.88
C ASN A 198 -6.58 -10.22 21.80
N ASP A 199 -6.00 -10.10 20.61
CA ASP A 199 -4.65 -9.58 20.42
C ASP A 199 -4.54 -8.09 20.78
N LEU A 200 -5.56 -7.28 20.45
CA LEU A 200 -5.68 -5.90 20.92
C LEU A 200 -5.79 -5.84 22.46
N GLY A 201 -6.55 -6.74 23.05
CA GLY A 201 -6.69 -6.88 24.51
C GLY A 201 -5.36 -7.16 25.20
N LYS A 202 -4.53 -8.08 24.65
CA LYS A 202 -3.18 -8.36 25.16
C LYS A 202 -2.25 -7.13 25.12
N ARG A 203 -2.53 -6.17 24.23
CA ARG A 203 -1.80 -4.89 24.09
C ARG A 203 -2.40 -3.77 24.95
N GLY A 204 -3.38 -4.06 25.80
CA GLY A 204 -4.03 -3.10 26.68
C GLY A 204 -5.16 -2.28 26.03
N ILE A 205 -5.55 -2.63 24.80
CA ILE A 205 -6.61 -1.93 24.06
C ILE A 205 -7.92 -2.69 24.25
N HIS A 206 -8.87 -2.10 24.95
CA HIS A 206 -10.08 -2.80 25.42
C HIS A 206 -11.37 -2.29 24.80
N ASP A 207 -11.30 -1.29 23.91
CA ASP A 207 -12.44 -0.61 23.30
C ASP A 207 -13.22 -1.47 22.30
N PHE A 208 -12.72 -2.67 21.99
CA PHE A 208 -13.31 -3.61 21.03
C PHE A 208 -13.84 -4.89 21.69
N ARG A 209 -13.82 -5.00 23.03
CA ARG A 209 -14.21 -6.23 23.76
C ARG A 209 -15.65 -6.64 23.51
N ASP A 210 -16.53 -5.71 23.16
CA ASP A 210 -17.93 -6.00 22.83
C ASP A 210 -18.11 -6.69 21.46
N LEU A 211 -17.04 -6.74 20.66
CA LEU A 211 -17.00 -7.42 19.37
C LEU A 211 -16.49 -8.86 19.46
N SER A 212 -15.95 -9.29 20.62
CA SER A 212 -15.45 -10.67 20.81
C SER A 212 -16.55 -11.71 20.77
#